data_AF-A0A1G2W5I3-F1
#
_entry.id   AF-A0A1G2W5I3-F1
#
_cell.length_a   1.000
_cell.length_b   1.000
_cell.length_c   1.000
_cell.angle_alpha   90.00
_cell.angle_beta   90.00
_cell.angle_gamma   90.00
#
_symmetry.space_group_name_H-M   'P 1'
#
loop_
_entity.id
_entity.type
_entity.pdbx_description
1 polymer ?
#
loop_
_entity_poly.entity_id
_entity_poly.type
_entity_poly.pdbx_seq_one_letter_code
_entity_poly.pdbx_strand_id
1 'polypeptide(L)' 'MIETGEHLRQARLAMGWSAADLARALRFAANHGESRILEMEAGKRQISGPVTVAVEALLRGFVPDGFVPPADPAAPRPRR' A
#
# COMPACT_ATOMS: atom_id res chain seq x y z
N MET A 1 -1.84 -11.99 -9.46
CA MET A 1 -0.61 -11.36 -8.93
C MET A 1 -0.48 -9.98 -9.58
N ILE A 2 0.01 -8.95 -8.88
CA ILE A 2 0.24 -7.63 -9.51
C ILE A 2 1.48 -7.73 -10.42
N GLU A 3 1.27 -7.75 -11.74
CA GLU A 3 2.31 -8.01 -12.75
C GLU A 3 2.37 -6.92 -13.82
N THR A 4 1.24 -6.26 -14.08
CA THR A 4 1.10 -5.22 -15.10
C THR A 4 0.72 -3.88 -14.48
N GLY A 5 0.94 -2.80 -15.23
CA GLY A 5 0.47 -1.46 -14.84
C GLY A 5 -1.05 -1.41 -14.65
N GLU A 6 -1.80 -2.19 -15.43
CA GLU A 6 -3.26 -2.27 -15.28
C GLU A 6 -3.67 -2.96 -13.99
N HIS A 7 -2.98 -4.04 -13.57
CA HIS A 7 -3.24 -4.68 -12.27
C HIS A 7 -3.01 -3.68 -11.12
N LEU A 8 -1.94 -2.89 -11.20
CA LEU A 8 -1.63 -1.86 -10.19
C LEU A 8 -2.71 -0.79 -10.12
N ARG A 9 -3.19 -0.31 -11.29
CA ARG A 9 -4.27 0.68 -11.37
C ARG A 9 -5.57 0.13 -10.78
N GLN A 10 -5.94 -1.11 -11.14
CA GLN A 10 -7.13 -1.77 -10.61
C GLN A 10 -7.06 -1.92 -9.08
N ALA A 11 -5.91 -2.35 -8.55
CA ALA A 11 -5.68 -2.46 -7.11
C ALA A 11 -5.90 -1.13 -6.39
N ARG A 12 -5.30 -0.06 -6.91
CA ARG A 12 -5.44 1.28 -6.36
C ARG A 12 -6.90 1.76 -6.35
N LEU A 13 -7.61 1.56 -7.45
CA LEU A 13 -9.02 1.95 -7.57
C LEU A 13 -9.92 1.11 -6.65
N ALA A 14 -9.63 -0.17 -6.46
CA ALA A 14 -10.35 -1.04 -5.53
C ALA A 14 -10.21 -0.58 -4.07
N MET A 15 -9.06 0.02 -3.70
CA MET A 15 -8.85 0.64 -2.39
C MET A 15 -9.47 2.04 -2.27
N GLY A 16 -10.00 2.61 -3.36
CA GLY A 16 -10.50 3.98 -3.40
C GLY A 16 -9.41 5.04 -3.30
N TRP A 17 -8.17 4.72 -3.68
CA TRP A 17 -7.00 5.58 -3.47
C TRP A 17 -6.60 6.38 -4.72
N SER A 18 -6.06 7.58 -4.51
CA SER A 18 -5.32 8.30 -5.55
C SER A 18 -3.91 7.73 -5.73
N ALA A 19 -3.23 8.07 -6.83
CA ALA A 19 -1.85 7.64 -7.05
C ALA A 19 -0.91 8.18 -5.96
N ALA A 20 -1.17 9.40 -5.47
CA ALA A 20 -0.47 9.99 -4.34
C ALA A 20 -0.70 9.22 -3.03
N ASP A 21 -1.92 8.73 -2.77
CA ASP A 21 -2.21 7.94 -1.56
C ASP A 21 -1.48 6.61 -1.57
N LEU A 22 -1.48 5.92 -2.71
CA LEU A 22 -0.73 4.68 -2.86
C LEU A 22 0.78 4.93 -2.70
N ALA A 23 1.31 5.99 -3.31
CA ALA A 23 2.71 6.36 -3.16
C ALA A 23 3.08 6.66 -1.69
N ARG A 24 2.19 7.31 -0.94
CA ARG A 24 2.35 7.57 0.49
C ARG A 24 2.34 6.27 1.31
N ALA A 25 1.40 5.36 1.02
CA ALA A 25 1.32 4.06 1.68
C ALA A 25 2.60 3.22 1.47
N LEU A 26 3.16 3.27 0.26
CA LEU A 26 4.41 2.60 -0.10
C LEU A 26 5.68 3.36 0.34
N ARG A 27 5.53 4.52 0.99
CA ARG A 27 6.64 5.37 1.45
C ARG A 27 7.62 5.76 0.35
N PHE A 28 7.13 6.05 -0.85
CA PHE A 28 7.97 6.67 -1.87
C PHE A 28 8.36 8.10 -1.49
N ALA A 29 9.47 8.58 -2.06
CA ALA A 29 9.97 9.93 -1.82
C ALA A 29 8.89 10.98 -2.13
N ALA A 30 8.74 11.96 -1.23
CA ALA A 30 7.62 12.90 -1.20
C ALA A 30 7.39 13.65 -2.52
N ASN A 31 8.45 13.94 -3.28
CA ASN A 31 8.37 14.79 -4.46
C ASN A 31 8.12 14.03 -5.78
N HIS A 32 8.25 12.71 -5.79
CA HIS A 32 8.20 11.91 -7.03
C HIS A 32 7.38 10.62 -6.92
N GLY A 33 6.76 10.36 -5.77
CA GLY A 33 6.02 9.13 -5.53
C GLY A 33 4.81 8.95 -6.45
N GLU A 34 4.01 10.00 -6.64
CA GLU A 34 2.82 9.95 -7.49
C GLU A 34 3.18 9.68 -8.96
N SER A 35 4.11 10.46 -9.53
CA SER A 35 4.58 10.27 -10.91
C SER A 35 5.12 8.86 -11.13
N ARG A 36 5.83 8.30 -10.14
CA ARG A 36 6.35 6.93 -10.22
C ARG A 36 5.23 5.88 -10.29
N ILE A 37 4.14 6.06 -9.54
CA ILE A 37 2.96 5.18 -9.65
C ILE A 37 2.33 5.30 -11.03
N LEU A 38 2.15 6.52 -11.53
CA LEU A 38 1.57 6.75 -12.86
C LEU A 38 2.45 6.17 -13.99
N GLU A 39 3.77 6.26 -13.88
CA GLU A 39 4.71 5.61 -14.80
C GLU A 39 4.58 4.08 -14.79
N MET A 40 4.41 3.48 -13.60
CA MET A 40 4.18 2.04 -13.45
C MET A 40 2.83 1.63 -14.04
N GLU A 41 1.76 2.38 -13.76
CA GLU A 41 0.43 2.14 -14.33
C GLU A 41 0.42 2.26 -15.86
N ALA A 42 1.19 3.21 -16.40
CA ALA A 42 1.37 3.38 -17.84
C ALA A 42 2.33 2.36 -18.49
N GLY A 43 2.93 1.45 -17.71
CA GLY A 43 3.91 0.48 -18.21
C GLY A 43 5.25 1.08 -18.63
N LYS A 44 5.49 2.37 -18.37
CA LYS A 44 6.76 3.07 -18.64
C LYS A 44 7.86 2.66 -17.65
N ARG A 45 7.45 2.14 -16.49
CA ARG A 45 8.33 1.68 -15.43
C ARG A 45 7.92 0.30 -14.95
N GLN A 46 8.89 -0.57 -14.76
CA GLN A 46 8.64 -1.89 -14.18
C GLN A 46 8.19 -1.80 -12.73
N ILE A 47 7.25 -2.66 -12.36
CA ILE A 47 6.81 -2.87 -10.98
C ILE A 47 7.80 -3.84 -10.33
N SER A 48 8.45 -3.41 -9.24
CA SER A 48 9.40 -4.28 -8.54
C SER A 48 8.67 -5.29 -7.66
N GLY A 49 9.29 -6.45 -7.42
CA GLY A 49 8.74 -7.49 -6.53
C GLY A 49 8.27 -6.97 -5.17
N PRO A 50 9.05 -6.12 -4.47
CA PRO A 50 8.60 -5.53 -3.19
C PRO A 50 7.32 -4.68 -3.32
N VAL A 51 7.13 -3.97 -4.43
CA VAL A 51 5.90 -3.20 -4.68
C VAL A 51 4.72 -4.15 -4.90
N THR A 52 4.90 -5.21 -5.69
CA THR A 52 3.88 -6.25 -5.88
C THR A 52 3.43 -6.83 -4.54
N VAL A 53 4.37 -7.27 -3.70
CA VAL A 53 4.06 -7.84 -2.38
C VAL A 53 3.35 -6.84 -1.48
N ALA A 54 3.81 -5.59 -1.43
CA ALA A 54 3.20 -4.55 -0.60
C ALA A 54 1.77 -4.23 -1.04
N VAL A 55 1.51 -4.06 -2.33
CA VAL A 55 0.16 -3.78 -2.87
C VAL A 55 -0.78 -4.93 -2.58
N GLU A 56 -0.31 -6.17 -2.72
CA GLU A 56 -1.10 -7.36 -2.40
C GLU A 56 -1.42 -7.48 -0.91
N ALA A 57 -0.47 -7.14 -0.03
CA ALA A 57 -0.69 -7.08 1.41
C ALA A 57 -1.73 -6.01 1.79
N LEU A 58 -1.70 -4.86 1.13
CA LEU A 58 -2.68 -3.78 1.35
C LEU A 58 -4.09 -4.18 0.91
N LEU A 59 -4.22 -4.91 -0.20
CA LEU A 59 -5.52 -5.39 -0.68
C LEU A 59 -6.13 -6.50 0.20
N ARG A 60 -5.31 -7.44 0.66
CA ARG A 60 -5.79 -8.62 1.41
C ARG A 60 -5.90 -8.38 2.91
N GLY A 61 -5.30 -7.30 3.40
CA GLY A 61 -4.97 -7.15 4.81
C GLY A 61 -3.80 -8.06 5.18
N PHE A 62 -2.81 -7.51 5.88
CA PHE A 62 -1.65 -8.27 6.33
C PHE A 62 -1.30 -7.90 7.76
N VAL A 63 -1.11 -8.92 8.59
CA VAL A 63 -0.59 -8.81 9.95
C VAL A 63 0.55 -9.82 10.07
N PRO A 64 1.79 -9.39 10.37
CA PRO A 64 2.90 -10.31 10.55
C PRO A 64 2.66 -11.25 11.73
N ASP A 65 3.13 -12.49 11.62
CA ASP A 65 3.13 -13.42 12.76
C ASP A 65 3.91 -12.83 13.94
N GLY A 66 3.30 -12.88 15.12
CA GLY A 66 3.88 -12.30 16.33
C GLY A 66 3.83 -10.76 16.39
N PHE A 67 3.23 -10.07 15.42
CA PHE A 67 2.95 -8.65 15.55
C PHE A 67 1.88 -8.42 16.62
N VAL A 68 2.30 -7.81 17.73
CA VAL A 68 1.39 -7.33 18.77
C VAL A 68 1.13 -5.86 18.48
N PRO A 69 -0.10 -5.48 18.05
CA PRO A 69 -0.44 -4.07 17.88
C PRO A 69 -0.20 -3.32 19.19
N PRO A 70 0.26 -2.05 19.14
CA PRO A 70 0.34 -1.25 20.35
C PRO A 70 -1.03 -1.21 21.01
N ALA A 71 -1.06 -1.39 22.34
CA ALA A 71 -2.31 -1.32 23.10
C ALA A 71 -2.99 0.02 22.79
N ASP A 72 -4.25 -0.05 22.32
CA ASP A 72 -5.01 1.13 21.94
C ASP A 72 -5.03 2.13 23.12
N PRO A 73 -4.48 3.35 22.97
CA PRO A 73 -4.51 4.34 24.05
C PRO A 73 -5.94 4.77 24.42
N ALA A 74 -6.94 4.46 23.57
CA ALA A 74 -8.36 4.70 23.83
C ALA A 74 -9.07 3.52 24.52
N ALA A 75 -8.40 2.38 24.76
CA ALA A 75 -9.02 1.26 25.45
C ALA A 75 -9.34 1.65 26.91
N PRO A 76 -10.59 1.43 27.37
CA PRO A 76 -10.97 1.76 28.74
C PRO A 76 -10.11 0.95 29.72
N ARG A 77 -9.43 1.65 30.64
CA ARG A 77 -8.65 1.00 31.69
C ARG A 77 -9.59 0.10 32.51
N PRO A 78 -9.20 -1.16 32.79
CA PRO A 78 -10.02 -2.03 33.63
C PRO A 78 -10.21 -1.36 35.00
N ARG A 79 -11.47 -1.16 35.39
CA ARG A 79 -11.80 -0.69 36.74
C ARG A 79 -11.41 -1.80 37.71
N ARG A 80 -10.44 -1.52 38.56
CA ARG A 80 -10.05 -2.37 39.70
C ARG A 80 -11.13 -2.35 40.76
#